data_AF-A0A0E0CA03-F1
#
_entry.id   AF-A0A0E0CA03-F1
#
_cell.length_a   1.000
_cell.length_b   1.000
_cell.length_c   1.000
_cell.angle_alpha   90.00
_cell.angle_beta   90.00
_cell.angle_gamma   90.00
#
_symmetry.space_group_name_H-M   'P 1'
#
loop_
_entity.id
_entity.type
_entity.pdbx_description
1 polymer ?
#
loop_
_entity_poly.entity_id
_entity_poly.type
_entity_poly.pdbx_seq_one_letter_code
_entity_poly.pdbx_strand_id
1 'polypeptide(L)'
;MSMLLSRSNGDDVSFAVEDLDWDALTVKGTCQEIEKRYLRLTSAPDPATVRPEDVLEKALHMVETSQKNYLYKCDQLKSIRQDLTVQRIQNELTVKVYETHARLALQSGDLPEFNQCQSQLKRLYAEGIKGCHFEFSAYNLLCVMLHSNNKRDLLSSMASLPKDAKQDRTVKHALAVHSAVSSGNYVLFFKLYKTAPDLNSCLMAKRADGLEECEEWLKAHGAVLSVDNNNGELQIDTKVSSTSLYMPEPDNAVSHGDASLAVDDFLARTS
;
A
#
# COMPACT_ATOMS: atom_id res chain seq x y z
N MET A 1 -49.00 -70.99 -5.78
CA MET A 1 -47.58 -71.03 -6.22
C MET A 1 -47.30 -69.69 -6.88
N SER A 2 -46.62 -68.74 -6.22
CA SER A 2 -45.16 -68.69 -5.98
C SER A 2 -44.48 -67.75 -6.99
N MET A 3 -43.73 -66.77 -6.44
CA MET A 3 -42.53 -66.07 -6.97
C MET A 3 -42.69 -65.04 -8.11
N LEU A 4 -42.45 -63.73 -7.88
CA LEU A 4 -41.15 -62.98 -7.76
C LEU A 4 -40.51 -62.75 -9.16
N LEU A 5 -40.42 -61.53 -9.71
CA LEU A 5 -39.35 -60.50 -9.54
C LEU A 5 -39.67 -59.36 -10.56
N SER A 6 -39.85 -58.07 -10.21
CA SER A 6 -38.90 -57.01 -9.78
C SER A 6 -38.54 -56.00 -10.89
N ARG A 7 -38.94 -54.73 -10.64
CA ARG A 7 -38.31 -53.42 -10.90
C ARG A 7 -37.44 -53.19 -12.15
N SER A 8 -37.75 -52.09 -12.85
CA SER A 8 -36.77 -51.12 -13.34
C SER A 8 -37.45 -49.76 -13.57
N ASN A 9 -37.56 -48.94 -12.52
CA ASN A 9 -37.72 -47.50 -12.67
C ASN A 9 -36.32 -46.96 -13.04
N GLY A 10 -36.20 -46.30 -14.18
CA GLY A 10 -34.99 -45.59 -14.56
C GLY A 10 -34.85 -44.33 -13.72
N ASP A 11 -33.92 -44.35 -12.78
CA ASP A 11 -33.42 -43.15 -12.13
C ASP A 11 -32.39 -42.53 -13.08
N ASP A 12 -32.85 -41.59 -13.88
CA ASP A 12 -32.02 -40.65 -14.63
C ASP A 12 -31.43 -39.68 -13.60
N VAL A 13 -30.32 -40.09 -12.99
CA VAL A 13 -29.57 -39.26 -12.05
C VAL A 13 -28.86 -38.19 -12.88
N SER A 14 -29.48 -37.02 -12.95
CA SER A 14 -28.77 -35.80 -13.27
C SER A 14 -27.70 -35.59 -12.20
N PHE A 15 -26.45 -35.95 -12.49
CA PHE A 15 -25.31 -35.57 -11.67
C PHE A 15 -25.27 -34.04 -11.63
N ALA A 16 -25.67 -33.46 -10.49
CA ALA A 16 -25.52 -32.04 -10.25
C ALA A 16 -24.03 -31.69 -10.38
N VAL A 17 -23.74 -30.61 -11.10
CA VAL A 17 -22.39 -30.07 -11.36
C VAL A 17 -21.72 -29.52 -10.08
N GLU A 18 -22.31 -29.79 -8.91
CA GLU A 18 -22.03 -29.16 -7.62
C GLU A 18 -21.01 -29.93 -6.76
N ASP A 19 -20.64 -31.17 -7.14
CA ASP A 19 -19.67 -32.01 -6.40
C ASP A 19 -18.31 -32.14 -7.10
N LEU A 20 -17.99 -31.27 -8.08
CA LEU A 20 -16.64 -31.19 -8.63
C LEU A 20 -15.73 -30.47 -7.63
N ASP A 21 -14.79 -31.21 -7.05
CA ASP A 21 -13.70 -30.66 -6.24
C ASP A 21 -12.78 -29.81 -7.15
N TRP A 22 -13.13 -28.54 -7.30
CA TRP A 22 -12.36 -27.58 -8.08
C TRP A 22 -10.95 -27.36 -7.50
N ASP A 23 -10.70 -27.71 -6.24
CA ASP A 23 -9.37 -27.65 -5.64
C ASP A 23 -8.47 -28.77 -6.17
N ALA A 24 -9.03 -29.94 -6.52
CA ALA A 24 -8.31 -31.02 -7.20
C ALA A 24 -7.86 -30.65 -8.63
N LEU A 25 -8.48 -29.63 -9.25
CA LEU A 25 -8.09 -29.08 -10.56
C LEU A 25 -7.11 -27.91 -10.45
N THR A 26 -6.73 -27.49 -9.24
CA THR A 26 -5.76 -26.42 -9.04
C THR A 26 -4.37 -26.89 -9.49
N VAL A 27 -3.76 -26.12 -10.39
CA VAL A 27 -2.40 -26.37 -10.87
C VAL A 27 -1.44 -26.36 -9.69
N LYS A 28 -0.66 -27.44 -9.52
CA LYS A 28 0.46 -27.50 -8.57
C LYS A 28 1.77 -27.45 -9.34
N GLY A 29 2.57 -26.44 -9.06
CA GLY A 29 3.85 -26.24 -9.70
C GLY A 29 4.88 -27.32 -9.34
N THR A 30 5.75 -27.66 -10.28
CA THR A 30 6.88 -28.60 -10.06
C THR A 30 8.25 -28.00 -10.36
N CYS A 31 8.29 -26.73 -10.80
CA CYS A 31 9.53 -26.02 -11.13
C CYS A 31 10.42 -25.84 -9.90
N GLN A 32 11.70 -26.19 -10.00
CA GLN A 32 12.69 -26.05 -8.91
C GLN A 32 13.65 -24.86 -9.11
N GLU A 33 13.43 -24.03 -10.14
CA GLU A 33 14.25 -22.85 -10.39
C GLU A 33 13.99 -21.76 -9.34
N ILE A 34 15.04 -21.20 -8.73
CA ILE A 34 14.89 -20.15 -7.71
C ILE A 34 14.79 -18.77 -8.38
N GLU A 35 15.72 -18.47 -9.28
CA GLU A 35 15.73 -17.26 -10.11
C GLU A 35 14.94 -17.55 -11.41
N LYS A 36 13.83 -16.85 -11.62
CA LYS A 36 12.95 -17.07 -12.77
C LYS A 36 12.39 -15.74 -13.25
N ARG A 37 12.44 -15.48 -14.55
CA ARG A 37 11.92 -14.23 -15.14
C ARG A 37 10.40 -14.18 -15.07
N TYR A 38 9.83 -12.97 -15.03
CA TYR A 38 8.40 -12.80 -15.19
C TYR A 38 7.98 -13.05 -16.65
N LEU A 39 6.91 -13.81 -16.86
CA LEU A 39 6.38 -14.11 -18.18
C LEU A 39 4.94 -13.62 -18.27
N ARG A 40 4.52 -13.04 -19.40
CA ARG A 40 3.10 -12.74 -19.62
C ARG A 40 2.43 -14.01 -20.15
N LEU A 41 1.57 -14.61 -19.34
CA LEU A 41 0.85 -15.82 -19.73
C LEU A 41 -0.27 -15.46 -20.72
N THR A 42 -0.31 -16.15 -21.86
CA THR A 42 -1.36 -16.04 -22.87
C THR A 42 -2.14 -17.35 -23.05
N SER A 43 -1.74 -18.40 -22.32
CA SER A 43 -2.36 -19.72 -22.30
C SER A 43 -2.32 -20.29 -20.88
N ALA A 44 -2.94 -21.46 -20.67
CA ALA A 44 -2.80 -22.19 -19.42
C ALA A 44 -1.31 -22.47 -19.14
N PRO A 45 -0.80 -22.17 -17.93
CA PRO A 45 0.60 -22.40 -17.58
C PRO A 45 0.88 -23.89 -17.39
N ASP A 46 2.03 -24.33 -17.92
CA ASP A 46 2.54 -25.69 -17.69
C ASP A 46 3.01 -25.82 -16.22
N PRO A 47 2.55 -26.83 -15.45
CA PRO A 47 3.03 -27.10 -14.09
C PRO A 47 4.55 -27.11 -13.94
N ALA A 48 5.28 -27.60 -14.95
CA ALA A 48 6.75 -27.64 -14.95
C ALA A 48 7.40 -26.25 -14.96
N THR A 49 6.65 -25.23 -15.35
CA THR A 49 7.10 -23.84 -15.36
C THR A 49 6.69 -23.07 -14.10
N VAL A 50 5.87 -23.64 -13.22
CA VAL A 50 5.35 -22.96 -12.02
C VAL A 50 6.08 -23.50 -10.79
N ARG A 51 6.57 -22.62 -9.90
CA ARG A 51 7.29 -23.04 -8.68
C ARG A 51 6.32 -23.42 -7.56
N PRO A 52 6.49 -24.55 -6.87
CA PRO A 52 5.73 -24.87 -5.66
C PRO A 52 6.11 -23.94 -4.51
N GLU A 53 5.29 -23.95 -3.46
CA GLU A 53 5.38 -23.03 -2.32
C GLU A 53 6.78 -23.01 -1.65
N ASP A 54 7.38 -24.17 -1.40
CA ASP A 54 8.70 -24.28 -0.76
C ASP A 54 9.83 -23.66 -1.60
N VAL A 55 9.68 -23.66 -2.92
CA VAL A 55 10.61 -23.02 -3.87
C VAL A 55 10.34 -21.51 -3.91
N LEU A 56 9.07 -21.09 -3.82
CA LEU A 56 8.70 -19.68 -3.74
C LEU A 56 9.21 -19.00 -2.47
N GLU A 57 9.25 -19.69 -1.34
CA GLU A 57 9.89 -19.19 -0.11
C GLU A 57 11.38 -18.90 -0.33
N LYS A 58 12.10 -19.85 -0.94
CA LYS A 58 13.53 -19.70 -1.26
C LYS A 58 13.75 -18.59 -2.29
N ALA A 59 12.86 -18.45 -3.27
CA ALA A 59 12.91 -17.39 -4.28
C ALA A 59 12.70 -16.00 -3.65
N LEU A 60 11.75 -15.87 -2.71
CA LEU A 60 11.58 -14.63 -1.95
C LEU A 60 12.84 -14.31 -1.14
N HIS A 61 13.41 -15.29 -0.43
CA HIS A 61 14.64 -15.10 0.33
C HIS A 61 15.82 -14.65 -0.53
N MET A 62 15.95 -15.20 -1.75
CA MET A 62 16.95 -14.74 -2.73
C MET A 62 16.73 -13.28 -3.10
N VAL A 63 15.49 -12.83 -3.31
CA VAL A 63 15.20 -11.42 -3.63
C VAL A 63 15.55 -10.50 -2.46
N GLU A 64 15.19 -10.89 -1.23
CA GLU A 64 15.45 -10.13 0.00
C GLU A 64 16.96 -9.94 0.25
N THR A 65 17.76 -10.97 -0.01
CA THR A 65 19.22 -10.97 0.23
C THR A 65 20.05 -10.46 -0.95
N SER A 66 19.45 -10.34 -2.14
CA SER A 66 20.15 -9.91 -3.35
C SER A 66 20.58 -8.44 -3.27
N GLN A 67 21.82 -8.19 -3.73
CA GLN A 67 22.39 -6.85 -3.91
C GLN A 67 22.08 -6.26 -5.31
N LYS A 68 21.28 -6.96 -6.13
CA LYS A 68 20.88 -6.49 -7.46
C LYS A 68 19.89 -5.31 -7.34
N ASN A 69 19.77 -4.53 -8.42
CA ASN A 69 18.94 -3.32 -8.46
C ASN A 69 17.43 -3.61 -8.39
N TYR A 70 16.63 -2.53 -8.24
CA TYR A 70 15.17 -2.62 -8.17
C TYR A 70 14.53 -3.31 -9.37
N LEU A 71 14.98 -3.03 -10.61
CA LEU A 71 14.40 -3.62 -11.81
C LEU A 71 14.48 -5.15 -11.79
N TYR A 72 15.61 -5.69 -11.35
CA TYR A 72 15.77 -7.12 -11.14
C TYR A 72 14.81 -7.64 -10.05
N LYS A 73 14.77 -6.99 -8.89
CA LYS A 73 13.92 -7.42 -7.76
C LYS A 73 12.43 -7.38 -8.15
N CYS A 74 12.01 -6.35 -8.87
CA CYS A 74 10.67 -6.18 -9.41
C CYS A 74 10.30 -7.33 -10.37
N ASP A 75 11.17 -7.66 -11.32
CA ASP A 75 10.96 -8.80 -12.24
C ASP A 75 10.80 -10.13 -11.48
N GLN A 76 11.68 -10.40 -10.51
CA GLN A 76 11.60 -11.61 -9.71
C GLN A 76 10.32 -11.68 -8.87
N LEU A 77 9.92 -10.58 -8.22
CA LEU A 77 8.70 -10.54 -7.42
C LEU A 77 7.44 -10.63 -8.26
N LYS A 78 7.43 -10.11 -9.50
CA LYS A 78 6.35 -10.34 -10.46
C LYS A 78 6.24 -11.81 -10.83
N SER A 79 7.37 -12.46 -11.08
CA SER A 79 7.42 -13.90 -11.35
C SER A 79 6.89 -14.73 -10.17
N ILE A 80 7.29 -14.40 -8.93
CA ILE A 80 6.83 -15.10 -7.72
C ILE A 80 5.32 -14.90 -7.52
N ARG A 81 4.83 -13.65 -7.62
CA ARG A 81 3.40 -13.33 -7.51
C ARG A 81 2.55 -14.04 -8.57
N GLN A 82 3.08 -14.18 -9.78
CA GLN A 82 2.41 -14.93 -10.84
C GLN A 82 2.25 -16.40 -10.47
N ASP A 83 3.31 -17.05 -10.00
CA ASP A 83 3.26 -18.46 -9.62
C ASP A 83 2.30 -18.70 -8.45
N LEU A 84 2.25 -17.80 -7.47
CA LEU A 84 1.27 -17.82 -6.38
C LEU A 84 -0.17 -17.69 -6.92
N THR A 85 -0.39 -16.76 -7.86
CA THR A 85 -1.71 -16.51 -8.45
C THR A 85 -2.21 -17.70 -9.25
N VAL A 86 -1.34 -18.30 -10.08
CA VAL A 86 -1.65 -19.49 -10.90
C VAL A 86 -2.09 -20.66 -10.03
N GLN A 87 -1.43 -20.86 -8.90
CA GLN A 87 -1.70 -21.95 -7.95
C GLN A 87 -2.79 -21.57 -6.93
N ARG A 88 -3.34 -20.36 -6.99
CA ARG A 88 -4.33 -19.83 -6.05
C ARG A 88 -3.89 -19.88 -4.59
N ILE A 89 -2.58 -19.76 -4.32
CA ILE A 89 -2.02 -19.80 -2.97
C ILE A 89 -2.27 -18.45 -2.30
N GLN A 90 -3.04 -18.45 -1.20
CA GLN A 90 -3.42 -17.26 -0.44
C GLN A 90 -3.17 -17.53 1.05
N ASN A 91 -1.94 -17.27 1.48
CA ASN A 91 -1.50 -17.49 2.86
C ASN A 91 -0.49 -16.42 3.28
N GLU A 92 0.18 -16.64 4.42
CA GLU A 92 1.17 -15.69 4.97
C GLU A 92 2.36 -15.46 4.03
N LEU A 93 2.78 -16.47 3.24
CA LEU A 93 3.81 -16.28 2.21
C LEU A 93 3.33 -15.31 1.14
N THR A 94 2.11 -15.48 0.65
CA THR A 94 1.52 -14.58 -0.36
C THR A 94 1.51 -13.14 0.15
N VAL A 95 1.04 -12.91 1.37
CA VAL A 95 1.07 -11.59 2.00
C VAL A 95 2.50 -11.06 2.05
N LYS A 96 3.47 -11.83 2.58
CA LYS A 96 4.87 -11.41 2.68
C LYS A 96 5.47 -11.02 1.33
N VAL A 97 5.21 -11.77 0.26
CA VAL A 97 5.68 -11.43 -1.10
C VAL A 97 5.13 -10.09 -1.56
N TYR A 98 3.83 -9.85 -1.37
CA TYR A 98 3.19 -8.60 -1.76
C TYR A 98 3.70 -7.42 -0.92
N GLU A 99 3.89 -7.60 0.38
CA GLU A 99 4.44 -6.57 1.25
C GLU A 99 5.87 -6.20 0.85
N THR A 100 6.74 -7.20 0.65
CA THR A 100 8.13 -6.97 0.23
C THR A 100 8.18 -6.23 -1.10
N HIS A 101 7.34 -6.61 -2.07
CA HIS A 101 7.28 -5.92 -3.35
C HIS A 101 6.77 -4.49 -3.23
N ALA A 102 5.72 -4.27 -2.44
CA ALA A 102 5.19 -2.94 -2.20
C ALA A 102 6.20 -2.01 -1.52
N ARG A 103 6.96 -2.49 -0.51
CA ARG A 103 8.03 -1.72 0.13
C ARG A 103 9.13 -1.33 -0.84
N LEU A 104 9.59 -2.26 -1.69
CA LEU A 104 10.61 -1.98 -2.71
C LEU A 104 10.11 -1.01 -3.80
N ALA A 105 8.85 -1.15 -4.20
CA ALA A 105 8.20 -0.24 -5.14
C ALA A 105 8.11 1.18 -4.59
N LEU A 106 7.71 1.34 -3.31
CA LEU A 106 7.71 2.64 -2.64
C LEU A 106 9.11 3.27 -2.62
N GLN A 107 10.12 2.54 -2.15
CA GLN A 107 11.51 3.01 -2.09
C GLN A 107 12.06 3.46 -3.46
N SER A 108 11.63 2.78 -4.52
CA SER A 108 12.05 3.07 -5.90
C SER A 108 11.12 4.07 -6.60
N GLY A 109 10.07 4.50 -5.93
CA GLY A 109 9.10 5.45 -6.43
C GLY A 109 8.13 4.92 -7.49
N ASP A 110 7.99 3.60 -7.62
CA ASP A 110 7.09 2.94 -8.56
C ASP A 110 5.67 2.85 -7.99
N LEU A 111 4.96 3.98 -7.98
CA LEU A 111 3.60 4.08 -7.47
C LEU A 111 2.60 3.16 -8.20
N PRO A 112 2.66 2.98 -9.54
CA PRO A 112 1.80 2.02 -10.21
C PRO A 112 1.95 0.58 -9.67
N GLU A 113 3.19 0.12 -9.45
CA GLU A 113 3.43 -1.21 -8.91
C GLU A 113 3.01 -1.33 -7.44
N PHE A 114 3.28 -0.28 -6.63
CA PHE A 114 2.79 -0.19 -5.26
C PHE A 114 1.26 -0.33 -5.19
N ASN A 115 0.53 0.44 -6.00
CA ASN A 115 -0.94 0.42 -6.02
C ASN A 115 -1.51 -0.95 -6.41
N GLN A 116 -0.83 -1.65 -7.32
CA GLN A 116 -1.20 -3.02 -7.68
C GLN A 116 -1.01 -3.97 -6.49
N CYS A 117 0.09 -3.85 -5.76
CA CYS A 117 0.34 -4.65 -4.57
C CYS A 117 -0.65 -4.31 -3.45
N GLN A 118 -0.92 -3.02 -3.24
CA GLN A 118 -1.84 -2.50 -2.23
C GLN A 118 -3.26 -3.05 -2.42
N SER A 119 -3.73 -3.12 -3.66
CA SER A 119 -5.06 -3.67 -3.99
C SER A 119 -5.17 -5.14 -3.59
N GLN A 120 -4.11 -5.92 -3.81
CA GLN A 120 -4.08 -7.34 -3.44
C GLN A 120 -3.91 -7.54 -1.94
N LEU A 121 -3.05 -6.76 -1.27
CA LEU A 121 -2.91 -6.78 0.19
C LEU A 121 -4.23 -6.48 0.88
N LYS A 122 -4.99 -5.48 0.41
CA LYS A 122 -6.32 -5.16 0.96
C LYS A 122 -7.27 -6.37 0.92
N ARG A 123 -7.24 -7.15 -0.16
CA ARG A 123 -8.06 -8.37 -0.29
C ARG A 123 -7.58 -9.48 0.65
N LEU A 124 -6.29 -9.77 0.67
CA LEU A 124 -5.70 -10.81 1.53
C LEU A 124 -5.91 -10.51 3.02
N TYR A 125 -5.84 -9.23 3.40
CA TYR A 125 -6.12 -8.77 4.75
C TYR A 125 -7.60 -8.90 5.13
N ALA A 126 -8.52 -8.65 4.20
CA ALA A 126 -9.95 -8.84 4.42
C ALA A 126 -10.32 -10.32 4.61
N GLU A 127 -9.52 -11.24 4.05
CA GLU A 127 -9.63 -12.69 4.28
C GLU A 127 -9.07 -13.13 5.65
N GLY A 128 -8.53 -12.20 6.44
CA GLY A 128 -8.02 -12.46 7.79
C GLY A 128 -6.59 -13.01 7.83
N ILE A 129 -5.86 -12.98 6.71
CA ILE A 129 -4.47 -13.42 6.65
C ILE A 129 -3.59 -12.42 7.42
N LYS A 130 -2.68 -12.94 8.25
CA LYS A 130 -1.78 -12.13 9.08
C LYS A 130 -0.75 -11.39 8.21
N GLY A 131 -0.40 -10.18 8.64
CA GLY A 131 0.60 -9.33 8.00
C GLY A 131 0.69 -7.96 8.65
N CYS A 132 1.31 -7.01 7.97
CA CYS A 132 1.57 -5.64 8.41
C CYS A 132 0.40 -4.70 8.07
N HIS A 133 -0.81 -5.05 8.51
CA HIS A 133 -2.06 -4.34 8.21
C HIS A 133 -1.99 -2.82 8.40
N PHE A 134 -1.47 -2.37 9.55
CA PHE A 134 -1.44 -0.95 9.91
C PHE A 134 -0.41 -0.16 9.09
N GLU A 135 0.77 -0.74 8.85
CA GLU A 135 1.82 -0.15 8.00
C GLU A 135 1.27 0.14 6.60
N PHE A 136 0.65 -0.85 5.95
CA PHE A 136 0.09 -0.69 4.62
C PHE A 136 -1.16 0.19 4.57
N SER A 137 -1.91 0.26 5.66
CA SER A 137 -3.02 1.23 5.80
C SER A 137 -2.49 2.66 5.84
N ALA A 138 -1.39 2.90 6.55
CA ALA A 138 -0.72 4.20 6.59
C ALA A 138 -0.15 4.58 5.21
N TYR A 139 0.51 3.64 4.52
CA TYR A 139 1.02 3.87 3.18
C TYR A 139 -0.09 4.19 2.18
N ASN A 140 -1.21 3.47 2.21
CA ASN A 140 -2.34 3.76 1.36
C ASN A 140 -2.90 5.17 1.61
N LEU A 141 -3.04 5.55 2.89
CA LEU A 141 -3.54 6.89 3.25
C LEU A 141 -2.62 7.99 2.70
N LEU A 142 -1.31 7.86 2.94
CA LEU A 142 -0.31 8.80 2.43
C LEU A 142 -0.27 8.81 0.90
N CYS A 143 -0.34 7.66 0.24
CA CYS A 143 -0.29 7.58 -1.21
C CYS A 143 -1.49 8.25 -1.86
N VAL A 144 -2.71 7.97 -1.39
CA VAL A 144 -3.94 8.59 -1.91
C VAL A 144 -3.93 10.09 -1.64
N MET A 145 -3.50 10.53 -0.47
CA MET A 145 -3.45 11.93 -0.11
C MET A 145 -2.42 12.74 -0.90
N LEU A 146 -1.20 12.21 -1.04
CA LEU A 146 -0.07 12.96 -1.56
C LEU A 146 0.02 12.87 -3.09
N HIS A 147 -0.43 11.76 -3.68
CA HIS A 147 -0.18 11.41 -5.08
C HIS A 147 -1.44 11.17 -5.90
N SER A 148 -2.64 11.30 -5.30
CA SER A 148 -3.90 11.17 -6.03
C SER A 148 -4.80 12.39 -5.83
N ASN A 149 -5.47 12.84 -6.90
CA ASN A 149 -6.52 13.87 -6.79
C ASN A 149 -7.86 13.30 -6.29
N ASN A 150 -7.92 12.02 -5.92
CA ASN A 150 -9.17 11.35 -5.59
C ASN A 150 -9.48 11.45 -4.09
N LYS A 151 -9.94 12.63 -3.67
CA LYS A 151 -10.40 12.89 -2.28
C LYS A 151 -11.49 11.92 -1.81
N ARG A 152 -12.27 11.32 -2.72
CA ARG A 152 -13.32 10.35 -2.37
C ARG A 152 -12.73 9.02 -1.88
N ASP A 153 -11.69 8.54 -2.54
CA ASP A 153 -11.01 7.29 -2.15
C ASP A 153 -10.27 7.46 -0.83
N LEU A 154 -9.78 8.68 -0.55
CA LEU A 154 -9.18 9.03 0.73
C LEU A 154 -10.19 8.92 1.87
N LEU A 155 -11.34 9.58 1.74
CA LEU A 155 -12.42 9.56 2.73
C LEU A 155 -12.95 8.13 2.96
N SER A 156 -13.10 7.35 1.89
CA SER A 156 -13.49 5.94 1.97
C SER A 156 -12.46 5.10 2.74
N SER A 157 -11.17 5.30 2.43
CA SER A 157 -10.08 4.60 3.13
C SER A 157 -10.06 4.97 4.61
N MET A 158 -10.19 6.25 4.95
CA MET A 158 -10.26 6.74 6.34
C MET A 158 -11.48 6.19 7.10
N ALA A 159 -12.64 6.11 6.44
CA ALA A 159 -13.86 5.58 7.03
C ALA A 159 -13.79 4.06 7.29
N SER A 160 -13.06 3.33 6.42
CA SER A 160 -12.89 1.88 6.54
C SER A 160 -11.85 1.43 7.57
N LEU A 161 -11.11 2.37 8.19
CA LEU A 161 -10.11 2.04 9.20
C LEU A 161 -10.76 1.52 10.49
N PRO A 162 -10.34 0.35 11.01
CA PRO A 162 -10.77 -0.15 12.30
C PRO A 162 -10.48 0.86 13.42
N LYS A 163 -11.31 0.88 14.48
CA LYS A 163 -11.09 1.76 15.64
C LYS A 163 -9.70 1.55 16.26
N ASP A 164 -9.24 0.31 16.31
CA ASP A 164 -7.92 -0.06 16.85
C ASP A 164 -6.78 0.40 15.94
N ALA A 165 -7.00 0.46 14.62
CA ALA A 165 -6.01 0.97 13.67
C ALA A 165 -5.69 2.45 13.93
N LYS A 166 -6.67 3.23 14.40
CA LYS A 166 -6.45 4.64 14.78
C LYS A 166 -5.52 4.81 15.97
N GLN A 167 -5.27 3.74 16.75
CA GLN A 167 -4.33 3.79 17.86
C GLN A 167 -2.88 3.51 17.46
N ASP A 168 -2.67 2.91 16.28
CA ASP A 168 -1.36 2.55 15.78
C ASP A 168 -0.51 3.79 15.45
N ARG A 169 0.79 3.71 15.77
CA ARG A 169 1.75 4.80 15.59
C ARG A 169 1.87 5.22 14.12
N THR A 170 1.88 4.27 13.19
CA THR A 170 2.07 4.54 11.74
C THR A 170 0.84 5.22 11.15
N VAL A 171 -0.36 4.75 11.52
CA VAL A 171 -1.63 5.31 11.07
C VAL A 171 -1.85 6.70 11.68
N LYS A 172 -1.56 6.90 12.97
CA LYS A 172 -1.59 8.23 13.61
C LYS A 172 -0.68 9.22 12.91
N HIS A 173 0.55 8.78 12.57
CA HIS A 173 1.48 9.63 11.84
C HIS A 173 0.91 10.02 10.47
N ALA A 174 0.39 9.07 9.69
CA ALA A 174 -0.21 9.36 8.39
C ALA A 174 -1.40 10.33 8.47
N LEU A 175 -2.26 10.19 9.49
CA LEU A 175 -3.37 11.12 9.75
C LEU A 175 -2.87 12.51 10.17
N ALA A 176 -1.81 12.60 10.97
CA ALA A 176 -1.20 13.87 11.34
C ALA A 176 -0.58 14.58 10.13
N VAL A 177 0.06 13.82 9.22
CA VAL A 177 0.55 14.36 7.94
C VAL A 177 -0.61 14.89 7.11
N HIS A 178 -1.75 14.18 7.08
CA HIS A 178 -2.95 14.65 6.39
C HIS A 178 -3.50 15.96 6.92
N SER A 179 -3.61 16.08 8.25
CA SER A 179 -4.03 17.32 8.88
C SER A 179 -3.06 18.46 8.53
N ALA A 180 -1.75 18.22 8.65
CA ALA A 180 -0.73 19.21 8.35
C ALA A 180 -0.76 19.68 6.89
N VAL A 181 -0.93 18.77 5.92
CA VAL A 181 -1.02 19.13 4.49
C VAL A 181 -2.32 19.88 4.21
N SER A 182 -3.45 19.40 4.74
CA SER A 182 -4.77 19.99 4.47
C SER A 182 -4.94 21.38 5.07
N SER A 183 -4.26 21.66 6.19
CA SER A 183 -4.25 22.98 6.84
C SER A 183 -3.09 23.86 6.37
N GLY A 184 -2.27 23.42 5.41
CA GLY A 184 -1.06 24.13 4.99
C GLY A 184 -0.01 24.33 6.09
N ASN A 185 0.02 23.49 7.14
CA ASN A 185 1.00 23.60 8.21
C ASN A 185 2.31 22.87 7.86
N TYR A 186 3.15 23.52 7.04
CA TYR A 186 4.41 22.93 6.56
C TYR A 186 5.45 22.74 7.66
N VAL A 187 5.41 23.54 8.73
CA VAL A 187 6.28 23.33 9.90
C VAL A 187 5.98 21.99 10.57
N LEU A 188 4.71 21.68 10.79
CA LEU A 188 4.29 20.39 11.32
C LEU A 188 4.61 19.26 10.33
N PHE A 189 4.39 19.48 9.02
CA PHE A 189 4.75 18.52 7.98
C PHE A 189 6.23 18.12 8.01
N PHE A 190 7.16 19.08 8.06
CA PHE A 190 8.60 18.77 8.13
C PHE A 190 9.03 18.18 9.47
N LYS A 191 8.38 18.55 10.58
CA LYS A 191 8.58 17.87 11.88
C LYS A 191 8.16 16.40 11.81
N LEU A 192 7.01 16.14 11.20
CA LEU A 192 6.51 14.79 10.96
C LEU A 192 7.39 14.02 9.97
N TYR A 193 7.95 14.68 8.96
CA TYR A 193 8.89 14.09 8.00
C TYR A 193 10.13 13.55 8.70
N LYS A 194 10.73 14.34 9.61
CA LYS A 194 11.93 13.94 10.37
C LYS A 194 11.68 12.78 11.33
N THR A 195 10.44 12.61 11.78
CA THR A 195 10.05 11.60 12.78
C THR A 195 9.20 10.47 12.18
N ALA A 196 9.18 10.38 10.84
CA ALA A 196 8.35 9.45 10.11
C ALA A 196 8.72 7.98 10.43
N PRO A 197 7.75 7.14 10.81
CA PRO A 197 7.98 5.72 10.96
C PRO A 197 8.07 5.03 9.59
N ASP A 198 8.84 3.95 9.53
CA ASP A 198 8.97 3.06 8.37
C ASP A 198 9.24 3.82 7.05
N LEU A 199 8.49 3.52 5.98
CA LEU A 199 8.64 4.17 4.68
C LEU A 199 7.71 5.37 4.47
N ASN A 200 7.08 5.90 5.55
CA ASN A 200 6.25 7.10 5.45
C ASN A 200 7.06 8.30 4.92
N SER A 201 8.34 8.41 5.30
CA SER A 201 9.25 9.44 4.79
C SER A 201 9.41 9.37 3.28
N CYS A 202 9.50 8.17 2.70
CA CYS A 202 9.63 7.99 1.25
C CYS A 202 8.40 8.50 0.49
N LEU A 203 7.20 8.21 1.00
CA LEU A 203 5.94 8.71 0.43
C LEU A 203 5.81 10.23 0.55
N MET A 204 6.25 10.80 1.68
CA MET A 204 6.26 12.24 1.93
C MET A 204 7.32 12.98 1.08
N ALA A 205 8.49 12.38 0.87
CA ALA A 205 9.61 12.98 0.14
C ALA A 205 9.21 13.37 -1.28
N LYS A 206 8.46 12.50 -1.96
CA LYS A 206 7.96 12.78 -3.30
C LYS A 206 7.01 13.97 -3.40
N ARG A 207 6.30 14.32 -2.31
CA ARG A 207 5.54 15.58 -2.25
C ARG A 207 6.46 16.76 -1.95
N ALA A 208 7.50 16.55 -1.15
CA ALA A 208 8.52 17.57 -0.91
C ALA A 208 9.31 17.91 -2.19
N ASP A 209 9.49 16.98 -3.13
CA ASP A 209 10.10 17.29 -4.43
C ASP A 209 9.22 18.24 -5.29
N GLY A 210 7.92 18.31 -5.01
CA GLY A 210 6.97 19.30 -5.53
C GLY A 210 6.93 20.58 -4.70
N LEU A 211 8.11 21.14 -4.39
CA LEU A 211 8.35 22.24 -3.45
C LEU A 211 7.63 23.55 -3.76
N GLU A 212 6.92 23.68 -4.88
CA GLU A 212 6.27 24.93 -5.28
C GLU A 212 5.26 25.43 -4.23
N GLU A 213 4.41 24.56 -3.68
CA GLU A 213 3.46 24.93 -2.61
C GLU A 213 4.16 25.28 -1.29
N CYS A 214 5.29 24.63 -1.00
CA CYS A 214 6.06 24.86 0.21
C CYS A 214 6.87 26.16 0.11
N GLU A 215 7.39 26.48 -1.06
CA GLU A 215 8.02 27.76 -1.38
C GLU A 215 7.02 28.90 -1.29
N GLU A 216 5.84 28.73 -1.89
CA GLU A 216 4.74 29.69 -1.79
C GLU A 216 4.34 29.93 -0.34
N TRP A 217 4.23 28.87 0.46
CA TRP A 217 3.92 29.01 1.87
C TRP A 217 5.00 29.72 2.66
N LEU A 218 6.28 29.35 2.43
CA LEU A 218 7.42 30.01 3.06
C LEU A 218 7.45 31.49 2.71
N LYS A 219 7.25 31.85 1.43
CA LYS A 219 7.13 33.25 0.97
C LYS A 219 5.94 33.96 1.62
N ALA A 220 4.77 33.30 1.69
CA ALA A 220 3.56 33.87 2.29
C ALA A 220 3.69 34.13 3.81
N HIS A 221 4.55 33.39 4.49
CA HIS A 221 4.81 33.54 5.93
C HIS A 221 6.14 34.26 6.23
N GLY A 222 6.65 35.00 5.24
CA GLY A 222 7.74 35.95 5.40
C GLY A 222 9.15 35.35 5.33
N ALA A 223 9.30 34.12 4.83
CA ALA A 223 10.60 33.59 4.44
C ALA A 223 11.03 34.20 3.10
N VAL A 224 12.25 34.70 3.05
CA VAL A 224 12.92 35.09 1.82
C VAL A 224 13.76 33.91 1.35
N LEU A 225 13.41 33.39 0.18
CA LEU A 225 14.10 32.26 -0.44
C LEU A 225 15.06 32.78 -1.50
N SER A 226 16.30 32.32 -1.47
CA SER A 226 17.34 32.59 -2.46
C SER A 226 17.82 31.28 -3.07
N VAL A 227 18.13 31.29 -4.36
CA VAL A 227 18.76 30.15 -5.02
C VAL A 227 20.26 30.29 -4.82
N ASP A 228 20.89 29.28 -4.22
CA ASP A 228 22.35 29.26 -4.06
C ASP A 228 23.00 29.07 -5.44
N ASN A 229 23.84 30.04 -5.81
CA ASN A 229 24.50 30.11 -7.11
C ASN A 229 25.48 28.95 -7.35
N ASN A 230 25.85 28.19 -6.31
CA ASN A 230 26.84 27.12 -6.40
C ASN A 230 26.25 25.73 -6.68
N ASN A 231 25.03 25.46 -6.25
CA ASN A 231 24.38 24.14 -6.38
C ASN A 231 22.98 24.21 -6.99
N GLY A 232 22.42 25.41 -7.21
CA GLY A 232 21.08 25.60 -7.75
C GLY A 232 19.96 25.22 -6.77
N GLU A 233 20.30 24.96 -5.50
CA GLU A 233 19.32 24.62 -4.47
C GLU A 233 18.69 25.89 -3.88
N LEU A 234 17.39 25.80 -3.60
CA LEU A 234 16.66 26.85 -2.90
C LEU A 234 17.01 26.83 -1.40
N GLN A 235 17.49 27.97 -0.89
CA GLN A 235 17.84 28.17 0.52
C GLN A 235 17.02 29.31 1.12
N ILE A 236 16.75 29.23 2.43
CA ILE A 236 16.15 30.34 3.18
C ILE A 236 17.27 31.33 3.54
N ASP A 237 17.13 32.58 3.11
CA ASP A 237 18.00 33.66 3.56
C ASP A 237 17.65 33.99 5.01
N THR A 238 18.36 33.36 5.94
CA THR A 238 18.12 33.49 7.38
C THR A 238 18.35 34.90 7.92
N LYS A 239 19.14 35.74 7.24
CA LYS A 239 19.34 37.14 7.66
C LYS A 239 18.14 37.99 7.30
N VAL A 240 17.69 37.91 6.06
CA VAL A 240 16.58 38.74 5.58
C VAL A 240 15.24 38.21 6.11
N SER A 241 15.10 36.89 6.21
CA SER A 241 13.89 36.25 6.75
C SER A 241 13.73 36.51 8.25
N SER A 242 14.79 36.82 9.01
CA SER A 242 14.70 36.94 10.47
C SER A 242 13.72 38.02 10.97
N THR A 243 13.43 39.03 10.16
CA THR A 243 12.56 40.16 10.52
C THR A 243 11.12 40.01 10.05
N SER A 244 10.87 39.15 9.06
CA SER A 244 9.56 38.95 8.42
C SER A 244 8.99 37.56 8.64
N LEU A 245 9.85 36.58 8.92
CA LEU A 245 9.44 35.20 9.15
C LEU A 245 8.64 35.13 10.43
N TYR A 246 7.37 34.77 10.29
CA TYR A 246 6.48 34.59 11.43
C TYR A 246 5.82 33.22 11.36
N MET A 247 5.56 32.66 12.54
CA MET A 247 4.81 31.42 12.67
C MET A 247 3.34 31.80 12.86
N PRO A 248 2.43 31.41 11.95
CA PRO A 248 1.01 31.54 12.22
C PRO A 248 0.69 30.72 13.48
N GLU A 249 -0.14 31.27 14.36
CA GLU A 249 -0.61 30.49 15.50
C GLU A 249 -1.29 29.22 15.00
N PRO A 250 -1.11 28.07 15.67
CA PRO A 250 -1.77 26.85 15.25
C PRO A 250 -3.28 27.10 15.22
N ASP A 251 -3.91 26.89 14.06
CA ASP A 251 -5.36 27.02 13.82
C ASP A 251 -6.24 26.11 14.71
N ASN A 252 -5.70 25.50 15.77
CA ASN A 252 -6.51 24.91 16.84
C ASN A 252 -7.18 25.97 17.74
N ALA A 253 -7.07 27.26 17.40
CA ALA A 253 -7.86 28.33 17.98
C ALA A 253 -8.83 28.92 16.93
N VAL A 254 -9.82 28.14 16.47
CA VAL A 254 -10.97 28.74 15.77
C VAL A 254 -12.16 28.87 16.71
N SER A 255 -12.37 30.09 17.18
CA SER A 255 -13.67 30.59 17.58
C SER A 255 -14.62 30.57 16.37
N HIS A 256 -15.62 29.70 16.42
CA HIS A 256 -16.80 29.62 15.57
C HIS A 256 -16.62 29.49 14.04
N GLY A 257 -17.16 28.40 13.48
CA GLY A 257 -17.96 28.53 12.26
C GLY A 257 -17.71 27.60 11.09
N ASP A 258 -17.25 26.36 11.25
CA ASP A 258 -17.67 25.28 10.33
C ASP A 258 -17.48 23.89 10.96
N ALA A 259 -18.56 23.28 11.42
CA ALA A 259 -18.56 22.07 12.24
C ALA A 259 -18.42 20.75 11.44
N SER A 260 -17.73 20.78 10.29
CA SER A 260 -17.61 19.62 9.40
C SER A 260 -16.18 19.21 9.04
N LEU A 261 -15.16 19.93 9.51
CA LEU A 261 -13.76 19.69 9.10
C LEU A 261 -12.76 19.44 10.25
N ALA A 262 -13.20 19.42 11.51
CA ALA A 262 -12.32 19.03 12.60
C ALA A 262 -12.13 17.50 12.58
N VAL A 263 -10.90 17.03 12.36
CA VAL A 263 -10.49 15.63 12.58
C VAL A 263 -10.84 15.20 14.01
N ASP A 264 -10.84 16.13 14.96
CA ASP A 264 -11.25 15.93 16.34
C ASP A 264 -12.76 15.66 16.50
N ASP A 265 -13.63 16.24 15.67
CA ASP A 265 -15.07 15.94 15.66
C ASP A 265 -15.37 14.52 15.14
N PHE A 266 -14.54 14.04 14.20
CA PHE A 266 -14.61 12.65 13.74
C PHE A 266 -14.14 11.64 14.80
N LEU A 267 -13.26 12.05 15.70
CA LEU A 267 -12.82 11.22 16.84
C LEU A 267 -13.83 11.26 17.99
N ALA A 268 -14.50 12.39 18.23
CA ALA A 268 -15.44 12.56 19.34
C ALA A 268 -16.82 11.89 19.10
N ARG A 269 -17.30 11.83 17.85
CA ARG A 269 -18.66 11.35 17.50
C ARG A 269 -18.91 9.84 17.64
N THR A 270 -17.93 9.04 18.09
CA THR A 270 -18.10 7.56 18.20
C THR A 270 -17.78 6.98 19.58
N SER A 271 -17.82 7.84 20.60
CA SER A 271 -17.87 7.45 22.02
C SER A 271 -19.21 6.85 22.37
#